data_AF-A0A383DVT9-F1
#
_entry.id   AF-A0A383DVT9-F1
#
_cell.length_a   1.000
_cell.length_b   1.000
_cell.length_c   1.000
_cell.angle_alpha   90.00
_cell.angle_beta   90.00
_cell.angle_gamma   90.00
#
_symmetry.space_group_name_H-M   'P 1'
#
loop_
_entity.id
_entity.type
_entity.pdbx_description
1 polymer ?
#
loop_
_entity_poly.entity_id
_entity_poly.type
_entity_poly.pdbx_seq_one_letter_code
_entity_poly.pdbx_strand_id
1 'polypeptide(L)'
;MIRDWPLMQNNITKEDLTVLIEFLQKEPILTQSNNVSAFEEEWSNWLGVKHSVFVNSGSSANLLTLAALKQMRGEEEGEVIVPPFGWVSDIAAILQCGMKPVFADINPRTLCLDGEEITRKITAQTKAVLLVHAQGFNGLTDGLLKVLKENDIPLIDDVCESHGATFRGEKLGKFGV
;
A
#
# COMPACT_ATOMS: atom_id res chain seq x y z
N MET A 1 30.87 24.37 2.99
CA MET A 1 29.57 25.09 3.02
C MET A 1 28.49 24.01 2.94
N ILE A 2 27.92 23.62 4.08
CA ILE A 2 26.80 22.66 4.10
C ILE A 2 25.59 23.46 3.61
N ARG A 3 25.03 23.08 2.46
CA ARG A 3 23.78 23.67 1.96
C ARG A 3 22.63 23.09 2.78
N ASP A 4 21.69 23.93 3.16
CA ASP A 4 20.46 23.54 3.84
C ASP A 4 19.47 23.00 2.80
N TRP A 5 19.54 21.69 2.54
CA TRP A 5 18.67 20.97 1.62
C TRP A 5 17.86 19.94 2.40
N PRO A 6 16.71 20.35 2.98
CA PRO A 6 15.88 19.45 3.76
C PRO A 6 15.28 18.36 2.87
N LEU A 7 15.14 17.14 3.40
CA LEU A 7 14.52 16.02 2.70
C LEU A 7 13.01 16.21 2.48
N MET A 8 12.34 16.97 3.36
CA MET A 8 10.90 17.19 3.34
C MET A 8 10.58 18.65 3.68
N GLN A 9 9.54 19.17 3.05
CA GLN A 9 8.93 20.45 3.35
C GLN A 9 7.44 20.22 3.61
N ASN A 10 6.86 20.98 4.53
CA ASN A 10 5.43 20.89 4.81
C ASN A 10 4.62 21.26 3.56
N ASN A 11 3.64 20.42 3.22
CA ASN A 11 2.72 20.62 2.10
C ASN A 11 1.34 21.14 2.53
N ILE A 12 1.17 21.51 3.80
CA ILE A 12 -0.04 22.14 4.33
C ILE A 12 0.01 23.63 3.98
N THR A 13 -0.95 24.07 3.18
CA THR A 13 -1.08 25.45 2.70
C THR A 13 -1.84 26.32 3.72
N LYS A 14 -1.90 27.64 3.48
CA LYS A 14 -2.71 28.54 4.32
C LYS A 14 -4.19 28.26 4.13
N GLU A 15 -4.58 27.89 2.93
CA GLU A 15 -5.92 27.52 2.54
C GLU A 15 -6.39 26.29 3.33
N ASP A 16 -5.54 25.26 3.47
CA ASP A 16 -5.83 24.09 4.31
C ASP A 16 -6.08 24.46 5.77
N LEU A 17 -5.27 25.39 6.31
CA LEU A 17 -5.43 25.88 7.68
C LEU A 17 -6.74 26.65 7.86
N THR A 18 -7.11 27.48 6.88
CA THR A 18 -8.38 28.21 6.90
C THR A 18 -9.56 27.25 6.94
N VAL A 19 -9.56 26.20 6.10
CA VAL A 19 -10.61 25.16 6.11
C VAL A 19 -10.74 24.49 7.48
N LEU A 20 -9.61 24.13 8.11
CA LEU A 20 -9.61 23.53 9.44
C LEU A 20 -10.16 24.49 10.51
N ILE A 21 -9.74 25.75 10.50
CA ILE A 21 -10.19 26.76 11.47
C ILE A 21 -11.71 26.96 11.35
N GLU A 22 -12.22 27.12 10.12
CA GLU A 22 -13.65 27.29 9.86
C GLU A 22 -14.46 26.06 10.27
N PHE A 23 -13.92 24.86 10.08
CA PHE A 23 -14.55 23.63 10.55
C PHE A 23 -14.69 23.61 12.07
N LEU A 24 -13.61 23.92 12.80
CA LEU A 24 -13.59 23.90 14.27
C LEU A 24 -14.50 24.96 14.92
N GLN A 25 -14.78 26.07 14.22
CA GLN A 25 -15.71 27.10 14.70
C GLN A 25 -17.19 26.65 14.71
N LYS A 26 -17.52 25.52 14.07
CA LYS A 26 -18.90 25.04 13.90
C LYS A 26 -19.31 23.95 14.90
N GLU A 27 -18.56 23.78 16.01
CA GLU A 27 -18.72 22.68 16.97
C GLU A 27 -18.84 21.30 16.29
N PRO A 28 -17.86 20.91 15.45
CA PRO A 28 -18.02 19.77 14.58
C PRO A 28 -17.90 18.42 15.31
N ILE A 29 -18.36 17.35 14.64
CA ILE A 29 -18.04 15.98 15.03
C ILE A 29 -16.56 15.72 14.70
N LEU A 30 -15.75 15.44 15.74
CA LEU A 30 -14.30 15.20 15.60
C LEU A 30 -13.94 13.72 15.36
N THR A 31 -14.89 12.81 15.48
CA THR A 31 -14.73 11.40 15.11
C THR A 31 -14.99 11.18 13.63
N GLN A 32 -14.59 10.02 13.09
CA GLN A 32 -14.88 9.63 11.69
C GLN A 32 -16.36 9.88 11.36
N SER A 33 -16.61 10.67 10.32
CA SER A 33 -17.95 11.12 9.92
C SER A 33 -17.94 11.56 8.44
N ASN A 34 -18.83 12.46 8.05
CA ASN A 34 -19.12 12.83 6.66
C ASN A 34 -17.89 13.30 5.87
N ASN A 35 -16.96 14.02 6.48
CA ASN A 35 -15.74 14.47 5.78
C ASN A 35 -14.84 13.29 5.38
N VAL A 36 -14.80 12.22 6.19
CA VAL A 36 -14.02 11.02 5.86
C VAL A 36 -14.68 10.28 4.70
N SER A 37 -16.01 10.09 4.74
CA SER A 37 -16.73 9.44 3.64
C SER A 37 -16.65 10.22 2.33
N ALA A 38 -16.70 11.56 2.38
CA ALA A 38 -16.49 12.41 1.21
C ALA A 38 -15.07 12.24 0.65
N PHE A 39 -14.05 12.23 1.52
CA PHE A 39 -12.67 11.96 1.10
C PHE A 39 -12.50 10.57 0.47
N GLU A 40 -13.11 9.53 1.05
CA GLU A 40 -13.06 8.16 0.51
C GLU A 40 -13.67 8.08 -0.90
N GLU A 41 -14.76 8.81 -1.16
CA GLU A 41 -15.39 8.90 -2.49
C GLU A 41 -14.48 9.65 -3.48
N GLU A 42 -13.96 10.83 -3.10
CA GLU A 42 -13.04 11.61 -3.93
C GLU A 42 -11.77 10.82 -4.25
N TRP A 43 -11.22 10.11 -3.26
CA TRP A 43 -10.04 9.27 -3.41
C TRP A 43 -10.30 8.06 -4.32
N SER A 44 -11.45 7.39 -4.16
CA SER A 44 -11.85 6.28 -5.03
C SER A 44 -11.95 6.74 -6.49
N ASN A 45 -12.55 7.90 -6.72
CA ASN A 45 -12.67 8.52 -8.04
C ASN A 45 -11.29 8.90 -8.62
N TRP A 46 -10.43 9.52 -7.81
CA TRP A 46 -9.08 9.89 -8.23
C TRP A 46 -8.24 8.67 -8.57
N LEU A 47 -8.28 7.63 -7.74
CA LEU A 47 -7.52 6.38 -7.93
C LEU A 47 -8.09 5.52 -9.07
N GLY A 48 -9.39 5.62 -9.32
CA GLY A 48 -10.11 4.81 -10.31
C GLY A 48 -10.46 3.42 -9.80
N VAL A 49 -10.85 3.32 -8.52
CA VAL A 49 -11.31 2.10 -7.84
C VAL A 49 -12.74 2.27 -7.35
N LYS A 50 -13.41 1.16 -7.00
CA LYS A 50 -14.80 1.20 -6.52
C LYS A 50 -14.92 1.70 -5.08
N HIS A 51 -13.95 1.37 -4.24
CA HIS A 51 -13.97 1.66 -2.80
C HIS A 51 -12.59 2.05 -2.32
N SER A 52 -12.55 2.89 -1.30
CA SER A 52 -11.36 3.23 -0.53
C SER A 52 -11.78 3.37 0.93
N VAL A 53 -10.90 2.98 1.84
CA VAL A 53 -11.15 3.07 3.30
C VAL A 53 -10.04 3.89 3.91
N PHE A 54 -10.39 5.02 4.51
CA PHE A 54 -9.43 5.87 5.21
C PHE A 54 -9.13 5.31 6.59
N VAL A 55 -7.85 5.19 6.91
CA VAL A 55 -7.36 4.72 8.20
C VAL A 55 -6.31 5.69 8.75
N ASN A 56 -5.97 5.54 10.02
CA ASN A 56 -5.11 6.50 10.73
C ASN A 56 -3.64 6.49 10.28
N SER A 57 -3.18 5.51 9.50
CA SER A 57 -1.83 5.44 8.93
C SER A 57 -1.70 4.40 7.82
N GLY A 58 -0.67 4.51 6.98
CA GLY A 58 -0.31 3.44 6.02
C GLY A 58 -0.01 2.09 6.68
N SER A 59 0.63 2.10 7.85
CA SER A 59 0.87 0.88 8.64
C SER A 59 -0.43 0.17 9.02
N SER A 60 -1.44 0.94 9.43
CA SER A 60 -2.77 0.40 9.74
C SER A 60 -3.48 -0.13 8.50
N ALA A 61 -3.26 0.48 7.33
CA ALA A 61 -3.80 0.01 6.07
C ALA A 61 -3.23 -1.37 5.73
N ASN A 62 -1.90 -1.55 5.80
CA ASN A 62 -1.25 -2.84 5.56
C ASN A 62 -1.74 -3.92 6.53
N LEU A 63 -1.87 -3.60 7.83
CA LEU A 63 -2.42 -4.51 8.82
C LEU A 63 -3.87 -4.91 8.51
N LEU A 64 -4.74 -3.95 8.20
CA LEU A 64 -6.15 -4.21 7.90
C LEU A 64 -6.30 -5.04 6.61
N THR A 65 -5.53 -4.72 5.57
CA THR A 65 -5.52 -5.47 4.31
C THR A 65 -5.11 -6.93 4.54
N LEU A 66 -4.03 -7.17 5.29
CA LEU A 66 -3.59 -8.54 5.61
C LEU A 66 -4.58 -9.29 6.51
N ALA A 67 -5.19 -8.60 7.48
CA ALA A 67 -6.21 -9.18 8.35
C ALA A 67 -7.47 -9.57 7.56
N ALA A 68 -7.93 -8.71 6.65
CA ALA A 68 -9.04 -8.99 5.75
C ALA A 68 -8.71 -10.15 4.80
N LEU A 69 -7.50 -10.16 4.23
CA LEU A 69 -7.06 -11.23 3.34
C LEU A 69 -7.03 -12.58 4.05
N LYS A 70 -6.52 -12.63 5.28
CA LYS A 70 -6.55 -13.82 6.14
C LYS A 70 -7.99 -14.30 6.33
N GLN A 71 -8.91 -13.41 6.67
CA GLN A 71 -10.32 -13.78 6.84
C GLN A 71 -10.93 -14.37 5.55
N MET A 72 -10.57 -13.84 4.38
CA MET A 72 -11.08 -14.28 3.08
C MET A 72 -10.47 -15.60 2.60
N ARG A 73 -9.18 -15.84 2.88
CA ARG A 73 -8.41 -17.01 2.40
C ARG A 73 -8.36 -18.15 3.43
N GLY A 74 -8.95 -17.96 4.60
CA GLY A 74 -8.96 -18.90 5.72
C GLY A 74 -7.91 -18.57 6.79
N GLU A 75 -8.19 -18.95 8.03
CA GLU A 75 -7.35 -18.63 9.19
C GLU A 75 -6.04 -19.44 9.27
N GLU A 76 -5.81 -20.34 8.32
CA GLU A 76 -4.59 -21.15 8.25
C GLU A 76 -3.34 -20.28 8.14
N GLU A 77 -2.28 -20.70 8.83
CA GLU A 77 -0.95 -20.12 8.66
C GLU A 77 -0.49 -20.21 7.20
N GLY A 78 0.31 -19.24 6.78
CA GLY A 78 0.80 -19.19 5.41
C GLY A 78 1.91 -18.17 5.23
N GLU A 79 2.43 -18.13 4.01
CA GLU A 79 3.59 -17.32 3.63
C GLU A 79 3.16 -16.09 2.84
N VAL A 80 3.72 -14.93 3.18
CA VAL A 80 3.58 -13.69 2.39
C VAL A 80 4.95 -13.34 1.85
N ILE A 81 5.07 -13.30 0.52
CA ILE A 81 6.31 -12.87 -0.12
C ILE A 81 6.41 -11.35 -0.02
N VAL A 82 7.55 -10.83 0.44
CA VAL A 82 7.74 -9.40 0.78
C VAL A 82 9.19 -8.99 0.48
N PRO A 83 9.49 -7.73 0.11
CA PRO A 83 10.88 -7.31 -0.08
C PRO A 83 11.62 -7.15 1.26
N PRO A 84 12.95 -7.34 1.29
CA PRO A 84 13.80 -6.93 2.42
C PRO A 84 14.03 -5.41 2.45
N PHE A 85 13.64 -4.69 1.40
CA PHE A 85 13.77 -3.26 1.22
C PHE A 85 12.37 -2.62 1.17
N GLY A 86 12.03 -1.85 2.20
CA GLY A 86 10.70 -1.25 2.40
C GLY A 86 10.57 -0.67 3.80
N TRP A 87 9.34 -0.42 4.26
CA TRP A 87 9.08 0.05 5.62
C TRP A 87 8.78 -1.11 6.57
N VAL A 88 9.17 -0.98 7.84
CA VAL A 88 9.05 -2.08 8.82
C VAL A 88 7.60 -2.51 9.07
N SER A 89 6.63 -1.62 8.79
CA SER A 89 5.19 -1.92 8.95
C SER A 89 4.73 -3.11 8.13
N ASP A 90 5.37 -3.37 6.99
CA ASP A 90 4.92 -4.36 6.02
C ASP A 90 5.15 -5.75 6.60
N ILE A 91 6.34 -5.95 7.15
CA ILE A 91 6.74 -7.16 7.89
C ILE A 91 5.97 -7.26 9.20
N ALA A 92 5.81 -6.14 9.94
CA ALA A 92 5.10 -6.15 11.20
C ALA A 92 3.63 -6.58 11.03
N ALA A 93 2.96 -6.12 9.98
CA ALA A 93 1.59 -6.50 9.66
C ALA A 93 1.47 -8.00 9.34
N ILE A 94 2.41 -8.55 8.54
CA ILE A 94 2.45 -9.99 8.23
C ILE A 94 2.55 -10.81 9.53
N LEU A 95 3.48 -10.44 10.41
CA LEU A 95 3.70 -11.13 11.68
C LEU A 95 2.51 -11.00 12.64
N GLN A 96 1.89 -9.82 12.74
CA GLN A 96 0.72 -9.59 13.60
C GLN A 96 -0.50 -10.39 13.15
N CYS A 97 -0.62 -10.67 11.86
CA CYS A 97 -1.65 -11.56 11.34
C CYS A 97 -1.33 -13.06 11.53
N GLY A 98 -0.17 -13.41 12.11
CA GLY A 98 0.27 -14.80 12.29
C GLY A 98 0.76 -15.47 11.01
N MET A 99 1.13 -14.68 9.99
CA MET A 99 1.69 -15.18 8.73
C MET A 99 3.22 -15.09 8.75
N LYS A 100 3.87 -15.87 7.89
CA LYS A 100 5.33 -15.94 7.78
C LYS A 100 5.82 -15.07 6.61
N PRO A 101 6.67 -14.06 6.85
CA PRO A 101 7.31 -13.32 5.76
C PRO A 101 8.33 -14.21 5.04
N VAL A 102 8.28 -14.23 3.72
CA VAL A 102 9.27 -14.87 2.84
C VAL A 102 9.93 -13.78 2.01
N PHE A 103 11.18 -13.45 2.34
CA PHE A 103 11.90 -12.37 1.67
C PHE A 103 12.28 -12.76 0.23
N ALA A 104 11.89 -11.93 -0.74
CA ALA A 104 12.34 -11.99 -2.13
C ALA A 104 13.19 -10.76 -2.44
N ASP A 105 14.29 -10.91 -3.18
CA ASP A 105 15.20 -9.78 -3.43
C ASP A 105 14.58 -8.75 -4.40
N ILE A 106 15.13 -7.54 -4.38
CA ILE A 106 14.66 -6.43 -5.20
C ILE A 106 15.36 -6.35 -6.55
N ASN A 107 14.69 -5.73 -7.52
CA ASN A 107 15.33 -5.29 -8.75
C ASN A 107 16.04 -3.95 -8.49
N PRO A 108 17.38 -3.85 -8.65
CA PRO A 108 18.12 -2.64 -8.31
C PRO A 108 17.80 -1.44 -9.20
N ARG A 109 17.08 -1.63 -10.33
CA ARG A 109 16.67 -0.53 -11.22
C ARG A 109 15.34 0.10 -10.81
N THR A 110 14.48 -0.64 -10.12
CA THR A 110 13.15 -0.17 -9.70
C THR A 110 13.01 -0.09 -8.20
N LEU A 111 13.93 -0.68 -7.44
CA LEU A 111 13.91 -0.85 -5.99
C LEU A 111 12.71 -1.65 -5.45
N CYS A 112 11.85 -2.14 -6.33
CA CYS A 112 10.71 -3.00 -6.01
C CYS A 112 11.12 -4.47 -6.08
N LEU A 113 10.27 -5.39 -5.61
CA LEU A 113 10.51 -6.82 -5.73
C LEU A 113 10.83 -7.25 -7.17
N ASP A 114 11.81 -8.15 -7.31
CA ASP A 114 12.12 -8.75 -8.59
C ASP A 114 11.11 -9.87 -8.92
N GLY A 115 10.49 -9.78 -10.11
CA GLY A 115 9.46 -10.73 -10.53
C GLY A 115 9.96 -12.18 -10.67
N GLU A 116 11.23 -12.39 -11.00
CA GLU A 116 11.81 -13.74 -11.05
C GLU A 116 12.03 -14.30 -9.66
N GLU A 117 12.46 -13.46 -8.71
CA GLU A 117 12.63 -13.85 -7.31
C GLU A 117 11.29 -14.19 -6.65
N ILE A 118 10.24 -13.41 -6.94
CA ILE A 118 8.87 -13.76 -6.53
C ILE A 118 8.50 -15.14 -7.08
N THR A 119 8.66 -15.35 -8.40
CA THR A 119 8.26 -16.60 -9.06
C THR A 119 8.97 -17.82 -8.45
N ARG A 120 10.25 -17.70 -8.11
CA ARG A 120 11.04 -18.77 -7.47
C ARG A 120 10.61 -19.10 -6.03
N LYS A 121 9.96 -18.15 -5.34
CA LYS A 121 9.58 -18.26 -3.93
C LYS A 121 8.12 -18.64 -3.73
N ILE A 122 7.33 -18.70 -4.80
CA ILE A 122 5.96 -19.21 -4.74
C ILE A 122 5.98 -20.69 -4.32
N THR A 123 5.20 -21.01 -3.30
CA THR A 123 4.97 -22.36 -2.79
C THR A 123 3.47 -22.59 -2.62
N ALA A 124 3.07 -23.83 -2.29
CA ALA A 124 1.68 -24.13 -1.91
C ALA A 124 1.22 -23.36 -0.66
N GLN A 125 2.14 -22.85 0.16
CA GLN A 125 1.83 -22.07 1.37
C GLN A 125 1.75 -20.58 1.11
N THR A 126 2.09 -20.10 -0.10
CA THR A 126 2.03 -18.67 -0.44
C THR A 126 0.58 -18.19 -0.46
N LYS A 127 0.26 -17.25 0.43
CA LYS A 127 -1.08 -16.66 0.56
C LYS A 127 -1.20 -15.29 -0.11
N ALA A 128 -0.09 -14.56 -0.26
CA ALA A 128 -0.04 -13.26 -0.93
C ALA A 128 1.39 -12.88 -1.33
N VAL A 129 1.49 -11.89 -2.21
CA VAL A 129 2.71 -11.09 -2.45
C VAL A 129 2.41 -9.66 -2.01
N LEU A 130 3.22 -9.13 -1.10
CA LEU A 130 3.21 -7.71 -0.74
C LEU A 130 4.31 -7.00 -1.53
N LEU A 131 3.89 -6.21 -2.52
CA LEU A 131 4.78 -5.47 -3.40
C LEU A 131 4.88 -4.01 -2.92
N VAL A 132 6.09 -3.59 -2.56
CA VAL A 132 6.36 -2.20 -2.20
C VAL A 132 6.79 -1.41 -3.43
N HIS A 133 6.03 -0.36 -3.74
CA HIS A 133 6.39 0.66 -4.72
C HIS A 133 7.26 1.73 -4.06
N ALA A 134 8.55 1.45 -3.94
CA ALA A 134 9.49 2.31 -3.22
C ALA A 134 9.79 3.60 -4.00
N GLN A 135 9.84 4.73 -3.29
CA GLN A 135 10.35 6.02 -3.82
C GLN A 135 9.67 6.53 -5.10
N GLY A 136 8.39 6.23 -5.31
CA GLY A 136 7.66 6.61 -6.53
C GLY A 136 7.85 5.67 -7.72
N PHE A 137 8.65 4.61 -7.60
CA PHE A 137 8.89 3.68 -8.69
C PHE A 137 7.77 2.65 -8.84
N ASN A 138 7.45 2.35 -10.09
CA ASN A 138 6.56 1.25 -10.43
C ASN A 138 7.30 -0.11 -10.38
N GLY A 139 6.74 -1.05 -9.62
CA GLY A 139 7.22 -2.42 -9.49
C GLY A 139 6.45 -3.45 -10.32
N LEU A 140 5.34 -3.03 -10.94
CA LEU A 140 4.50 -3.93 -11.74
C LEU A 140 5.09 -4.20 -13.11
N THR A 141 4.98 -5.45 -13.50
CA THR A 141 5.21 -5.92 -14.86
C THR A 141 4.05 -6.82 -15.28
N ASP A 142 3.83 -6.94 -16.58
CA ASP A 142 2.83 -7.86 -17.12
C ASP A 142 3.10 -9.31 -16.76
N GLY A 143 4.38 -9.68 -16.73
CA GLY A 143 4.81 -11.01 -16.32
C GLY A 143 4.42 -11.30 -14.88
N LEU A 144 4.67 -10.37 -13.96
CA LEU A 144 4.31 -10.53 -12.55
C LEU A 144 2.80 -10.71 -12.39
N LEU A 145 2.00 -9.78 -12.93
CA LEU A 145 0.53 -9.84 -12.82
C LEU A 145 -0.03 -11.15 -13.40
N LYS A 146 0.55 -11.61 -14.52
CA LYS A 146 0.18 -12.89 -15.13
C LYS A 146 0.49 -14.06 -14.20
N VAL A 147 1.71 -14.15 -13.65
CA VAL A 147 2.13 -15.24 -12.76
C VAL A 147 1.26 -15.30 -11.51
N LEU A 148 0.97 -14.15 -10.88
CA LEU A 148 0.13 -14.09 -9.69
C LEU A 148 -1.30 -14.57 -9.98
N LYS A 149 -1.87 -14.14 -11.12
CA LYS A 149 -3.19 -14.57 -11.56
C LYS A 149 -3.25 -16.08 -11.86
N GLU A 150 -2.24 -16.62 -12.54
CA GLU A 150 -2.17 -18.05 -12.89
C GLU A 150 -2.06 -18.96 -11.65
N ASN A 151 -1.47 -18.45 -10.56
CA ASN A 151 -1.32 -19.18 -9.30
C ASN A 151 -2.39 -18.85 -8.25
N ASP A 152 -3.39 -18.01 -8.58
CA ASP A 152 -4.40 -17.52 -7.63
C ASP A 152 -3.77 -16.90 -6.36
N ILE A 153 -2.72 -16.10 -6.56
CA ILE A 153 -1.99 -15.39 -5.49
C ILE A 153 -2.39 -13.91 -5.49
N PRO A 154 -3.06 -13.45 -4.42
CA PRO A 154 -3.36 -12.03 -4.21
C PRO A 154 -2.09 -11.18 -4.18
N LEU A 155 -2.17 -10.02 -4.84
CA LEU A 155 -1.18 -8.96 -4.76
C LEU A 155 -1.67 -7.92 -3.76
N ILE A 156 -0.83 -7.50 -2.82
CA ILE A 156 -1.02 -6.33 -1.97
C ILE A 156 -0.09 -5.25 -2.51
N ASP A 157 -0.65 -4.19 -3.09
CA ASP A 157 0.11 -3.04 -3.58
C ASP A 157 0.35 -2.07 -2.41
N ASP A 158 1.58 -2.03 -1.88
CA ASP A 158 1.97 -0.95 -0.98
C ASP A 158 2.45 0.25 -1.81
N VAL A 159 1.62 1.29 -1.80
CA VAL A 159 1.84 2.57 -2.50
C VAL A 159 2.08 3.74 -1.56
N CYS A 160 2.45 3.50 -0.29
CA CYS A 160 2.68 4.57 0.70
C CYS A 160 3.66 5.64 0.18
N GLU A 161 4.65 5.24 -0.61
CA GLU A 161 5.67 6.12 -1.20
C GLU A 161 5.43 6.45 -2.69
N SER A 162 4.33 5.99 -3.28
CA SER A 162 4.09 6.01 -4.74
C SER A 162 2.69 6.45 -5.14
N HIS A 163 2.03 7.26 -4.31
CA HIS A 163 0.75 7.88 -4.66
C HIS A 163 0.84 8.60 -6.01
N GLY A 164 0.00 8.18 -6.97
CA GLY A 164 -0.10 8.79 -8.30
C GLY A 164 0.90 8.27 -9.34
N ALA A 165 1.87 7.43 -8.96
CA ALA A 165 2.66 6.67 -9.92
C ALA A 165 1.74 5.75 -10.73
N THR A 166 2.16 5.36 -11.94
CA THR A 166 1.30 4.64 -12.88
C THR A 166 1.95 3.38 -13.45
N PHE A 167 1.10 2.41 -13.76
CA PHE A 167 1.41 1.28 -14.62
C PHE A 167 0.39 1.28 -15.76
N ARG A 168 0.88 1.28 -17.02
CA ARG A 168 0.04 1.32 -18.23
C ARG A 168 -0.98 2.46 -18.26
N GLY A 169 -0.62 3.61 -17.68
CA GLY A 169 -1.48 4.80 -17.63
C GLY A 169 -2.54 4.77 -16.54
N GLU A 170 -2.62 3.70 -15.74
CA GLU A 170 -3.50 3.64 -14.57
C GLU A 170 -2.68 3.76 -13.28
N LYS A 171 -3.26 4.37 -12.24
CA LYS A 171 -2.55 4.63 -10.99
C LYS A 171 -2.28 3.34 -10.21
N LEU A 172 -1.10 3.23 -9.59
CA LEU A 172 -0.77 2.13 -8.70
C LEU A 172 -1.70 2.12 -7.47
N GLY A 173 -1.84 0.96 -6.82
CA GLY A 173 -2.78 0.78 -5.69
C GLY A 173 -4.18 0.33 -6.13
N LYS A 174 -4.38 0.06 -7.43
CA LYS A 174 -5.62 -0.50 -7.98
C LYS A 174 -5.49 -1.93 -8.52
N PHE A 175 -4.26 -2.45 -8.60
CA PHE A 175 -3.98 -3.74 -9.26
C PHE A 175 -3.98 -4.90 -8.25
N GLY A 176 -3.64 -4.60 -7.00
CA GLY A 176 -3.81 -5.48 -5.86
C GLY A 176 -5.23 -5.52 -5.27
N VAL A 177 -5.35 -6.23 -4.15
CA VAL A 177 -6.55 -6.30 -3.29
C VAL A 177 -6.69 -5.09 -2.38
#